data_AF-A0A3A1R461-F1
#
_entry.id   AF-A0A3A1R461-F1
#
_cell.length_a   1.000
_cell.length_b   1.000
_cell.length_c   1.000
_cell.angle_alpha   90.00
_cell.angle_beta   90.00
_cell.angle_gamma   90.00
#
_symmetry.space_group_name_H-M   'P 1'
#
loop_
_entity.id
_entity.type
_entity.pdbx_description
1 polymer ?
#
loop_
_entity_poly.entity_id
_entity_poly.type
_entity_poly.pdbx_seq_one_letter_code
_entity_poly.pdbx_strand_id
1 'polypeptide(L)' 'MSKAKKMFEVEENESIASCLDRMKQEGYTPVKRLEKPVFNEEKKNGQVEYVPVRQKILFEGRKID' A
#
# COMPACT_ATOMS: atom_id res chain seq x y z
N MET A 1 14.69 -21.65 -1.87
CA MET A 1 13.46 -21.24 -1.15
C MET A 1 13.20 -19.77 -1.46
N SER A 2 12.21 -19.49 -2.31
CA SER A 2 11.74 -18.12 -2.55
C SER A 2 11.24 -17.55 -1.23
N LYS A 3 12.03 -16.66 -0.61
CA LYS A 3 11.64 -16.02 0.65
C LYS A 3 10.25 -15.42 0.48
N ALA A 4 9.31 -15.83 1.33
CA ALA A 4 7.93 -15.44 1.20
C ALA A 4 7.83 -13.91 1.28
N LYS A 5 7.33 -13.31 0.19
CA LYS A 5 7.06 -11.88 0.12
C LYS A 5 5.57 -11.64 0.30
N LYS A 6 5.20 -10.60 1.04
CA LYS A 6 3.82 -10.15 1.23
C LYS A 6 3.76 -8.63 1.10
N MET A 7 2.71 -8.11 0.47
CA MET A 7 2.48 -6.67 0.36
C MET A 7 1.56 -6.23 1.50
N PHE A 8 1.89 -5.10 2.11
CA PHE A 8 1.14 -4.47 3.18
C PHE A 8 0.75 -3.06 2.75
N GLU A 9 -0.54 -2.83 2.53
CA GLU A 9 -1.05 -1.48 2.26
C GLU A 9 -1.28 -0.76 3.59
N VAL A 10 -0.81 0.48 3.69
CA VAL A 10 -1.16 1.39 4.79
C VAL A 10 -2.62 1.78 4.58
N GLU A 11 -3.48 1.36 5.50
CA GLU A 11 -4.91 1.64 5.42
C GLU A 11 -5.22 3.13 5.64
N GLU A 12 -6.37 3.61 5.17
CA GLU A 12 -6.71 5.05 5.22
C GLU A 12 -6.72 5.64 6.63
N ASN A 13 -7.00 4.81 7.65
CA ASN A 13 -7.01 5.20 9.06
C ASN A 13 -5.79 4.66 9.84
N GLU A 14 -4.78 4.12 9.13
CA GLU A 14 -3.60 3.51 9.73
C GLU A 14 -2.39 4.44 9.54
N SER A 15 -1.58 4.59 10.58
CA SER A 15 -0.29 5.29 10.45
C SER A 15 0.75 4.37 9.80
N ILE A 16 1.78 4.95 9.17
CA ILE A 16 2.91 4.16 8.65
C ILE A 16 3.53 3.30 9.76
N ALA A 17 3.67 3.84 10.98
CA ALA A 17 4.22 3.10 12.11
C ALA A 17 3.34 1.88 12.47
N SER A 18 2.03 2.06 12.53
CA SER A 18 1.08 0.98 12.78
C SER A 18 1.14 -0.13 11.72
N CYS A 19 1.28 0.25 10.45
CA CYS A 19 1.48 -0.71 9.36
C CYS A 19 2.78 -1.51 9.54
N LEU A 20 3.88 -0.86 9.92
CA LEU A 20 5.16 -1.53 10.18
C LEU A 20 5.08 -2.46 11.41
N ASP A 21 4.35 -2.07 12.44
CA ASP A 21 4.10 -2.91 13.61
C ASP A 21 3.31 -4.16 13.24
N ARG A 22 2.27 -4.02 12.40
CA ARG A 22 1.51 -5.15 11.85
C ARG A 22 2.40 -6.09 11.04
N MET A 23 3.26 -5.56 10.18
CA MET A 23 4.25 -6.37 9.46
C MET A 23 5.12 -7.18 10.41
N LYS A 24 5.62 -6.54 11.47
CA LYS A 24 6.47 -7.20 12.48
C LYS A 24 5.70 -8.28 13.25
N GLN A 25 4.45 -8.03 13.65
CA GLN A 25 3.59 -9.00 14.33
C GLN A 25 3.31 -10.23 13.46
N GLU A 26 3.18 -10.04 12.14
CA GLU A 26 3.04 -11.13 11.17
C GLU A 26 4.37 -11.83 10.82
N GLY A 27 5.50 -11.37 11.37
CA GLY A 27 6.82 -11.94 11.12
C GLY A 27 7.45 -11.52 9.79
N TYR A 28 7.17 -10.29 9.32
CA TYR A 28 7.73 -9.72 8.10
C TYR A 28 8.57 -8.47 8.39
N THR A 29 9.68 -8.32 7.67
CA THR A 29 10.48 -7.09 7.65
C THR A 29 10.26 -6.34 6.35
N PRO A 30 10.01 -5.01 6.37
CA PRO A 30 9.89 -4.23 5.15
C PRO A 30 11.21 -4.22 4.36
N VAL A 31 11.12 -4.50 3.07
CA VAL A 31 12.26 -4.48 2.12
C VAL A 31 12.11 -3.41 1.04
N LYS A 32 10.88 -2.93 0.79
CA LYS A 32 10.61 -1.88 -0.19
C LYS A 32 9.35 -1.09 0.17
N ARG A 33 9.36 0.22 -0.05
CA ARG A 33 8.17 1.09 -0.03
C ARG A 33 7.79 1.44 -1.47
N LEU A 34 6.50 1.35 -1.79
CA LEU A 34 5.92 1.72 -3.07
C LEU A 34 4.78 2.69 -2.82
N GLU A 35 4.72 3.75 -3.61
CA GLU A 35 3.61 4.71 -3.56
C GLU A 35 2.92 4.70 -4.91
N LYS A 36 1.59 4.52 -4.89
CA LYS A 36 0.78 4.47 -6.11
C LYS A 36 -0.30 5.55 -6.03
N PRO A 37 -0.46 6.39 -7.07
CA PRO A 37 -1.61 7.28 -7.15
C PRO A 37 -2.90 6.45 -7.28
N VAL A 38 -3.96 6.91 -6.63
CA VAL A 38 -5.32 6.43 -6.77
C VAL A 38 -6.09 7.49 -7.54
N PHE A 39 -6.68 7.06 -8.65
CA PHE A 39 -7.54 7.89 -9.46
C PHE A 39 -9.00 7.55 -9.17
N ASN A 40 -9.85 8.56 -9.17
CA ASN A 40 -11.29 8.41 -9.13
C ASN A 40 -11.87 8.68 -10.53
N GLU A 41 -12.90 7.94 -10.89
CA GLU A 41 -13.63 8.16 -12.13
C GLU A 41 -14.67 9.26 -11.90
N GLU A 42 -14.50 10.41 -12.55
CA GLU A 42 -15.46 11.51 -12.51
C GLU A 42 -16.13 11.68 -13.87
N LYS A 43 -17.47 11.74 -13.88
CA LYS A 43 -18.22 12.11 -15.08
C LYS A 43 -18.46 13.61 -15.11
N LYS A 44 -17.75 14.32 -15.98
CA LYS A 44 -17.99 15.74 -16.27
C LYS A 44 -18.45 15.91 -17.70
N ASN A 45 -19.59 16.57 -17.89
CA ASN A 45 -20.15 16.90 -19.21
C ASN A 45 -20.24 15.71 -20.18
N GLY A 46 -20.57 14.52 -19.67
CA GLY A 46 -20.67 13.30 -20.47
C GLY A 46 -19.34 12.62 -20.83
N GLN A 47 -18.19 13.16 -20.39
CA GLN A 47 -16.89 12.50 -20.48
C GLN A 47 -16.44 11.94 -19.12
N VAL A 48 -15.75 10.80 -19.18
CA VAL A 48 -15.09 10.18 -18.04
C VAL A 48 -13.68 10.77 -17.92
N GLU A 49 -13.40 11.39 -16.78
CA GLU A 49 -12.10 11.94 -16.41
C GLU A 49 -11.52 11.13 -15.22
N TYR A 50 -10.23 10.82 -15.27
CA TYR A 50 -9.53 10.14 -14.17
C TYR A 50 -8.80 11.17 -13.32
N VAL A 51 -9.39 11.55 -12.19
CA VAL A 51 -8.83 12.58 -11.31
C VAL A 51 -8.01 11.91 -10.20
N PRO A 52 -6.73 12.27 -9.99
CA PRO A 52 -5.95 11.73 -8.88
C PRO A 52 -6.51 12.27 -7.56
N VAL A 53 -6.97 11.36 -6.68
CA VAL A 53 -7.62 11.73 -5.42
C VAL A 53 -6.76 11.48 -4.19
N ARG A 54 -5.87 10.49 -4.22
CA ARG A 54 -4.96 10.19 -3.11
C ARG A 54 -3.78 9.34 -3.55
N GLN A 55 -2.85 9.09 -2.65
CA GLN A 55 -1.75 8.13 -2.82
C GLN A 55 -1.96 6.95 -1.86
N LYS A 56 -1.75 5.73 -2.35
CA LYS A 56 -1.65 4.51 -1.55
C LYS A 56 -0.18 4.23 -1.27
N ILE A 57 0.14 3.93 -0.02
CA ILE A 57 1.47 3.50 0.40
C ILE A 57 1.42 1.99 0.60
N LEU A 58 2.32 1.26 -0.04
CA LEU A 58 2.48 -0.18 0.11
C LEU A 58 3.91 -0.52 0.52
N PHE A 59 4.05 -1.42 1.48
CA PHE A 59 5.32 -2.01 1.87
C PHE A 59 5.40 -3.45 1.36
N GLU A 60 6.49 -3.78 0.66
CA GLU A 60 6.87 -5.16 0.42
C GLU A 60 7.55 -5.68 1.68
N GLY A 61 6.95 -6.64 2.36
CA GLY A 61 7.52 -7.37 3.48
C GLY A 61 8.17 -8.68 3.02
N ARG A 62 9.34 -9.00 3.57
CA ARG A 62 9.96 -10.31 3.46
C ARG A 62 9.83 -11.04 4.78
N LYS A 63 9.37 -12.29 4.74
CA LYS A 63 9.24 -13.13 5.93
C LYS A 63 10.61 -13.27 6.62
N ILE A 64 10.60 -13.08 7.93
CA ILE A 64 11.73 -13.30 8.81
C ILE A 64 11.75 -14.81 9.05
N ASP A 65 12.75 -15.48 8.48
CA ASP A 65 13.03 -16.90 8.74
C ASP A 65 13.69 -17.05 10.11
#